data_AF-A0A8D7ZXV6-F1
#
_entry.id   AF-A0A8D7ZXV6-F1
#
_cell.length_a   1.000
_cell.length_b   1.000
_cell.length_c   1.000
_cell.angle_alpha   90.00
_cell.angle_beta   90.00
_cell.angle_gamma   90.00
#
_symmetry.space_group_name_H-M   'P 1'
#
loop_
_entity.id
_entity.type
_entity.pdbx_description
1 polymer ?
#
loop_
_entity_poly.entity_id
_entity_poly.type
_entity_poly.pdbx_seq_one_letter_code
_entity_poly.pdbx_strand_id
1 'polypeptide(L)'
;MCDNLWSLFDFEEIAAPENLSELQTLIKRCDWTGCFRHQIFQTLASPDSATLTQENPDDLLSAGIASLFAFVQNNFVGPTVPYADVLPNIPNARDALKSDGEELNVNVQSPELLYFCKVAFEQLSANAEAFAIKLWYVRFLVVYQRCLDDLTHSVYTKFDETVGQLEKALAGVEEVKVKVQAHVEIFQGYLLFKRISKSDRWRTALQTLTGVEITVEGVLGVRTKYQQKALPQLTLRAKGLEGGDFASAKETHGQVALPTILKLEDDLRLERVKFMEENENEDAQLPAVVQQMVLSTVLYLKYSQPKDKLADEELQPYITSLLYQEYGPWATRIGALFLNVCQESNHKRTVDRSLKQCEELVNLIDSDVVPAEHRLASAFCSALIPRWQIKAKLGDLMVSLGMIKGALDLYLELQLWEEVIACYNHLELRHKAAEIVQQEIAKKPTVTLYCLLGDATDDVECYQKAWEFSKETSARAQRHWGNFYFAKKQYVEAIPHLSKSVEINCLQESTLLRLGYAALQLEQWEEAAKAYRMYTSLESHGFESWNNLAMAYIKLGDKKRAHKVLQEALKCNFNNWKVWDNY
;
A
#
# COMPACT_ATOMS: atom_id res chain seq x y z
N MET A 1 -21.89 13.20 -20.89
CA MET A 1 -21.39 14.43 -20.24
C MET A 1 -20.20 14.16 -19.33
N CYS A 2 -20.07 12.98 -18.69
CA CYS A 2 -18.91 12.67 -17.84
C CYS A 2 -17.62 12.22 -18.58
N ASP A 3 -17.64 12.07 -19.91
CA ASP A 3 -16.56 11.40 -20.65
C ASP A 3 -15.28 12.24 -20.79
N ASN A 4 -15.30 13.54 -20.50
CA ASN A 4 -14.10 14.41 -20.56
C ASN A 4 -13.44 14.65 -19.20
N LEU A 5 -13.98 14.07 -18.11
CA LEU A 5 -13.46 14.26 -16.75
C LEU A 5 -12.16 13.47 -16.49
N TRP A 6 -11.73 12.63 -17.43
CA TRP A 6 -10.40 12.04 -17.38
C TRP A 6 -9.29 13.09 -17.56
N SER A 7 -9.56 14.23 -18.20
CA SER A 7 -8.59 15.32 -18.30
C SER A 7 -8.17 15.88 -16.94
N LEU A 8 -9.01 15.73 -15.90
CA LEU A 8 -8.67 16.07 -14.51
C LEU A 8 -7.64 15.12 -13.88
N PHE A 9 -7.21 14.08 -14.60
CA PHE A 9 -6.17 13.14 -14.18
C PHE A 9 -4.78 13.72 -14.39
N ASP A 10 -4.65 14.62 -15.37
CA ASP A 10 -3.36 15.14 -15.79
C ASP A 10 -3.29 16.65 -15.53
N PHE A 11 -2.58 17.03 -14.47
CA PHE A 11 -2.32 18.44 -14.17
C PHE A 11 -1.28 19.07 -15.09
N GLU A 12 -0.55 18.27 -15.88
CA GLU A 12 0.53 18.72 -16.76
C GLU A 12 0.04 19.09 -18.17
N GLU A 13 -1.20 18.76 -18.54
CA GLU A 13 -1.79 19.17 -19.81
C GLU A 13 -2.11 20.68 -19.83
N ILE A 14 -1.33 21.44 -20.59
CA ILE A 14 -1.43 22.90 -20.75
C ILE A 14 -2.76 23.31 -21.45
N ALA A 15 -3.29 22.45 -22.31
CA ALA A 15 -4.57 22.69 -22.99
C ALA A 15 -5.72 22.34 -22.03
N ALA A 16 -6.21 23.33 -21.27
CA ALA A 16 -7.45 23.18 -20.52
C ALA A 16 -8.58 22.86 -21.52
N PRO A 17 -9.40 21.82 -21.28
CA PRO A 17 -10.51 21.53 -22.18
C PRO A 17 -11.43 22.74 -22.29
N GLU A 18 -11.89 23.02 -23.51
CA GLU A 18 -12.89 24.06 -23.76
C GLU A 18 -14.17 23.67 -22.98
N ASN A 19 -14.63 24.55 -22.08
CA ASN A 19 -15.86 24.41 -21.27
C ASN A 19 -15.76 23.61 -19.94
N LEU A 20 -14.72 23.84 -19.12
CA LEU A 20 -14.75 23.40 -17.71
C LEU A 20 -15.80 24.16 -16.88
N SER A 21 -16.49 23.46 -15.97
CA SER A 21 -17.31 24.11 -14.96
C SER A 21 -16.46 24.92 -13.97
N GLU A 22 -17.09 25.78 -13.17
CA GLU A 22 -16.40 26.54 -12.11
C GLU A 22 -15.64 25.60 -11.16
N LEU A 23 -16.32 24.55 -10.68
CA LEU A 23 -15.72 23.58 -9.77
C LEU A 23 -14.56 22.82 -10.43
N GLN A 24 -14.69 22.43 -11.70
CA GLN A 24 -13.60 21.75 -12.42
C GLN A 24 -12.39 22.67 -12.67
N THR A 25 -12.64 23.96 -12.90
CA THR A 25 -11.57 24.97 -13.03
C THR A 25 -10.80 25.14 -11.73
N LEU A 26 -11.50 25.17 -10.60
CA LEU A 26 -10.88 25.23 -9.27
C LEU A 26 -10.06 23.96 -8.98
N ILE A 27 -10.58 22.78 -9.33
CA ILE A 27 -9.85 21.50 -9.20
C ILE A 27 -8.54 21.54 -9.99
N LYS A 28 -8.56 21.98 -11.25
CA LYS A 28 -7.35 22.06 -12.10
C LYS A 28 -6.27 22.97 -11.52
N ARG A 29 -6.64 23.98 -10.73
CA ARG A 29 -5.74 24.91 -10.06
C ARG A 29 -5.35 24.48 -8.64
N CYS A 30 -5.78 23.29 -8.22
CA CYS A 30 -5.64 22.80 -6.85
C CYS A 30 -6.19 23.79 -5.79
N ASP A 31 -7.19 24.61 -6.13
CA ASP A 31 -7.83 25.55 -5.19
C ASP A 31 -8.96 24.84 -4.43
N TRP A 32 -8.56 24.01 -3.46
CA TRP A 32 -9.49 23.22 -2.66
C TRP A 32 -10.39 24.07 -1.77
N THR A 33 -9.86 25.17 -1.23
CA THR A 33 -10.65 26.11 -0.41
C THR A 33 -11.78 26.73 -1.21
N GLY A 34 -11.53 27.09 -2.48
CA GLY A 34 -12.57 27.50 -3.43
C GLY A 34 -13.60 26.39 -3.64
N CYS A 35 -13.15 25.16 -3.92
CA CYS A 35 -14.03 24.01 -4.12
C CYS A 35 -14.99 23.78 -2.93
N PHE A 36 -14.47 23.78 -1.70
CA PHE A 36 -15.25 23.46 -0.50
C PHE A 36 -16.28 24.52 -0.11
N ARG A 37 -16.22 25.71 -0.70
CA ARG A 37 -17.27 26.74 -0.55
C ARG A 37 -18.47 26.50 -1.46
N HIS A 38 -18.39 25.56 -2.40
CA HIS A 38 -19.49 25.21 -3.28
C HIS A 38 -20.65 24.56 -2.50
N GLN A 39 -21.90 24.91 -2.86
CA GLN A 39 -23.11 24.48 -2.14
C GLN A 39 -23.24 22.96 -2.01
N ILE A 40 -22.72 22.20 -2.98
CA ILE A 40 -22.75 20.73 -3.01
C ILE A 40 -22.16 20.09 -1.74
N PHE A 41 -21.14 20.71 -1.13
CA PHE A 41 -20.51 20.19 0.09
C PHE A 41 -21.41 20.32 1.32
N GLN A 42 -22.24 21.36 1.39
CA GLN A 42 -23.27 21.47 2.43
C GLN A 42 -24.32 20.37 2.28
N THR A 43 -24.70 20.05 1.04
CA THR A 43 -25.65 18.98 0.76
C THR A 43 -25.08 17.60 1.07
N LEU A 44 -23.80 17.36 0.76
CA LEU A 44 -23.10 16.11 1.10
C LEU A 44 -22.94 15.88 2.61
N ALA A 45 -22.89 16.96 3.40
CA ALA A 45 -22.87 16.86 4.86
C ALA A 45 -24.25 16.57 5.47
N SER A 46 -25.33 16.71 4.70
CA SER A 46 -26.70 16.49 5.18
C SER A 46 -27.08 15.00 5.17
N PRO A 47 -27.83 14.51 6.19
CA PRO A 47 -28.21 13.10 6.30
C PRO A 47 -29.13 12.60 5.16
N ASP A 48 -29.85 13.51 4.50
CA ASP A 48 -30.76 13.21 3.36
C ASP A 48 -30.04 13.08 2.00
N SER A 49 -28.73 12.86 2.00
CA SER A 49 -27.89 12.81 0.78
C SER A 49 -28.31 11.75 -0.26
N ALA A 50 -29.19 10.80 0.07
CA ALA A 50 -29.61 9.70 -0.81
C ALA A 50 -30.35 10.14 -2.09
N THR A 51 -30.86 11.38 -2.17
CA THR A 51 -31.58 11.91 -3.34
C THR A 51 -30.71 12.73 -4.31
N LEU A 52 -29.42 12.93 -4.03
CA LEU A 52 -28.54 13.85 -4.76
C LEU A 52 -28.27 13.49 -6.23
N THR A 53 -28.33 12.21 -6.59
CA THR A 53 -28.00 11.74 -7.95
C THR A 53 -28.98 12.19 -9.03
N GLN A 54 -30.19 12.62 -8.67
CA GLN A 54 -31.23 12.98 -9.65
C GLN A 54 -31.12 14.41 -10.16
N GLU A 55 -30.52 15.33 -9.40
CA GLU A 55 -30.52 16.75 -9.75
C GLU A 55 -29.20 17.24 -10.35
N ASN A 56 -28.03 16.69 -9.97
CA ASN A 56 -26.74 17.16 -10.53
C ASN A 56 -25.55 16.15 -10.39
N PRO A 57 -25.42 15.15 -11.29
CA PRO A 57 -24.39 14.12 -11.19
C PRO A 57 -22.96 14.61 -11.48
N ASP A 58 -22.79 15.62 -12.33
CA ASP A 58 -21.46 16.15 -12.69
C ASP A 58 -20.83 16.97 -11.55
N ASP A 59 -21.64 17.75 -10.82
CA ASP A 59 -21.18 18.46 -9.62
C ASP A 59 -20.86 17.48 -8.48
N LEU A 60 -21.66 16.42 -8.31
CA LEU A 60 -21.40 15.36 -7.34
C LEU A 60 -20.07 14.65 -7.63
N LEU A 61 -19.83 14.32 -8.90
CA LEU A 61 -18.57 13.71 -9.34
C LEU A 61 -17.38 14.66 -9.10
N SER A 62 -17.53 15.92 -9.49
CA SER A 62 -16.50 16.95 -9.28
C SER A 62 -16.21 17.17 -7.79
N ALA A 63 -17.22 17.15 -6.92
CA ALA A 63 -17.04 17.23 -5.47
C ALA A 63 -16.28 16.02 -4.90
N GLY A 64 -16.60 14.81 -5.36
CA GLY A 64 -15.87 13.59 -5.01
C GLY A 64 -14.40 13.64 -5.44
N ILE A 65 -14.12 14.13 -6.66
CA ILE A 65 -12.76 14.30 -7.21
C ILE A 65 -11.98 15.34 -6.41
N ALA A 66 -12.56 16.52 -6.16
CA ALA A 66 -11.93 17.58 -5.36
C ALA A 66 -11.57 17.07 -3.96
N SER A 67 -12.50 16.37 -3.32
CA SER A 67 -12.28 15.78 -1.99
C SER A 67 -11.15 14.77 -2.01
N LEU A 68 -11.10 13.90 -3.03
CA LEU A 68 -10.08 12.86 -3.14
C LEU A 68 -8.70 13.46 -3.35
N PHE A 69 -8.56 14.45 -4.24
CA PHE A 69 -7.28 15.13 -4.46
C PHE A 69 -6.79 15.89 -3.23
N ALA A 70 -7.65 16.70 -2.61
CA ALA A 70 -7.33 17.41 -1.39
C ALA A 70 -6.92 16.45 -0.25
N PHE A 71 -7.58 15.30 -0.16
CA PHE A 71 -7.25 14.24 0.80
C PHE A 71 -5.89 13.59 0.49
N VAL A 72 -5.63 13.27 -0.78
CA VAL A 72 -4.35 12.70 -1.23
C VAL A 72 -3.20 13.68 -0.98
N GLN A 73 -3.41 14.96 -1.25
CA GLN A 73 -2.47 16.02 -0.90
C GLN A 73 -2.16 16.00 0.60
N ASN A 74 -3.18 16.07 1.47
CA ASN A 74 -2.95 16.16 2.91
C ASN A 74 -2.47 14.87 3.59
N ASN A 75 -2.56 13.70 2.95
CA ASN A 75 -2.22 12.44 3.62
C ASN A 75 -1.08 11.68 2.97
N PHE A 76 -0.70 12.02 1.72
CA PHE A 76 0.28 11.25 0.95
C PHE A 76 1.37 12.13 0.36
N VAL A 77 1.03 13.15 -0.44
CA VAL A 77 2.03 13.86 -1.26
C VAL A 77 2.43 15.25 -0.74
N GLY A 78 1.57 15.88 0.06
CA GLY A 78 1.74 17.25 0.54
C GLY A 78 1.77 18.31 -0.58
N PRO A 79 2.06 19.58 -0.26
CA PRO A 79 2.13 20.13 1.09
C PRO A 79 0.76 20.12 1.79
N THR A 80 0.75 20.11 3.11
CA THR A 80 -0.51 20.07 3.90
C THR A 80 -1.24 21.41 3.85
N VAL A 81 -2.55 21.38 3.60
CA VAL A 81 -3.43 22.56 3.62
C VAL A 81 -4.52 22.39 4.68
N PRO A 82 -4.69 23.33 5.62
CA PRO A 82 -5.75 23.24 6.63
C PRO A 82 -7.12 23.53 6.01
N TYR A 83 -8.10 22.65 6.27
CA TYR A 83 -9.46 22.79 5.74
C TYR A 83 -10.55 22.99 6.82
N ALA A 84 -10.15 23.08 8.09
CA ALA A 84 -11.08 23.12 9.23
C ALA A 84 -12.13 24.25 9.13
N ASP A 85 -11.77 25.37 8.51
CA ASP A 85 -12.64 26.55 8.39
C ASP A 85 -13.64 26.48 7.23
N VAL A 86 -13.44 25.57 6.28
CA VAL A 86 -14.26 25.48 5.05
C VAL A 86 -15.04 24.19 4.91
N LEU A 87 -14.63 23.12 5.58
CA LEU A 87 -15.36 21.86 5.52
C LEU A 87 -16.59 21.92 6.43
N PRO A 88 -17.76 21.49 5.93
CA PRO A 88 -18.92 21.34 6.79
C PRO A 88 -18.65 20.25 7.82
N ASN A 89 -19.15 20.47 9.04
CA ASN A 89 -18.98 19.52 10.13
C ASN A 89 -19.79 18.25 9.86
N ILE A 90 -19.12 17.10 9.81
CA ILE A 90 -19.76 15.79 9.65
C ILE A 90 -19.64 15.04 10.98
N PRO A 91 -20.72 14.95 11.77
CA PRO A 91 -20.67 14.21 13.02
C PRO A 91 -20.33 12.74 12.75
N ASN A 92 -19.34 12.21 13.47
CA ASN A 92 -18.92 10.81 13.40
C ASN A 92 -18.42 10.33 12.02
N ALA A 93 -17.82 11.20 11.20
CA ALA A 93 -17.25 10.83 9.90
C ALA A 93 -16.32 9.59 9.97
N ARG A 94 -15.49 9.50 11.00
CA ARG A 94 -14.60 8.34 11.24
C ARG A 94 -15.37 7.04 11.47
N ASP A 95 -16.46 7.07 12.23
CA ASP A 95 -17.27 5.86 12.48
C ASP A 95 -18.00 5.41 11.21
N ALA A 96 -18.45 6.35 10.38
CA ALA A 96 -19.06 6.05 9.08
C ALA A 96 -18.07 5.46 8.06
N LEU A 97 -16.76 5.59 8.31
CA LEU A 97 -15.66 5.07 7.50
C LEU A 97 -15.06 3.77 8.07
N LYS A 98 -15.72 3.11 9.03
CA LYS A 98 -15.35 1.76 9.47
C LYS A 98 -15.80 0.72 8.44
N SER A 99 -15.02 -0.34 8.28
CA SER A 99 -15.35 -1.47 7.41
C SER A 99 -14.82 -2.76 8.00
N ASP A 100 -15.64 -3.81 8.03
CA ASP A 100 -15.27 -5.14 8.56
C ASP A 100 -14.66 -5.12 9.98
N GLY A 101 -15.09 -4.16 10.82
CA GLY A 101 -14.57 -3.97 12.17
C GLY A 101 -13.22 -3.25 12.25
N GLU A 102 -12.64 -2.85 11.11
CA GLU A 102 -11.43 -2.04 11.03
C GLU A 102 -11.76 -0.55 11.02
N GLU A 103 -10.90 0.23 11.70
CA GLU A 103 -11.01 1.68 11.82
C GLU A 103 -10.00 2.38 10.91
N LEU A 104 -10.23 3.67 10.67
CA LEU A 104 -9.23 4.53 10.04
C LEU A 104 -8.05 4.76 10.97
N ASN A 105 -6.86 4.79 10.38
CA ASN A 105 -5.64 5.15 11.08
C ASN A 105 -5.80 6.54 11.73
N VAL A 106 -5.32 6.65 12.98
CA VAL A 106 -5.46 7.86 13.79
C VAL A 106 -4.77 9.08 13.16
N ASN A 107 -3.74 8.85 12.34
CA ASN A 107 -2.96 9.89 11.67
C ASN A 107 -3.63 10.45 10.41
N VAL A 108 -4.78 9.90 9.99
CA VAL A 108 -5.56 10.43 8.87
C VAL A 108 -6.04 11.85 9.20
N GLN A 109 -5.67 12.80 8.34
CA GLN A 109 -6.09 14.20 8.39
C GLN A 109 -7.34 14.41 7.54
N SER A 110 -8.28 15.21 8.05
CA SER A 110 -9.54 15.56 7.38
C SER A 110 -10.35 14.34 6.89
N PRO A 111 -10.76 13.42 7.79
CA PRO A 111 -11.57 12.24 7.42
C PRO A 111 -12.91 12.61 6.75
N GLU A 112 -13.39 13.83 6.93
CA GLU A 112 -14.58 14.39 6.29
C GLU A 112 -14.47 14.35 4.75
N LEU A 113 -13.28 14.60 4.20
CA LEU A 113 -13.04 14.53 2.75
C LEU A 113 -13.22 13.10 2.23
N LEU A 114 -12.70 12.12 2.95
CA LEU A 114 -12.83 10.71 2.58
C LEU A 114 -14.28 10.23 2.71
N TYR A 115 -15.02 10.77 3.68
CA TYR A 115 -16.46 10.56 3.80
C TYR A 115 -17.22 11.14 2.59
N PHE A 116 -16.91 12.37 2.16
CA PHE A 116 -17.51 12.95 0.95
C PHE A 116 -17.23 12.10 -0.29
N CYS A 117 -15.99 11.60 -0.45
CA CYS A 117 -15.67 10.65 -1.51
C CYS A 117 -16.55 9.40 -1.45
N LYS A 118 -16.69 8.80 -0.25
CA LYS A 118 -17.51 7.60 -0.06
C LYS A 118 -18.95 7.84 -0.49
N VAL A 119 -19.59 8.88 0.03
CA VAL A 119 -20.99 9.22 -0.30
C VAL A 119 -21.14 9.49 -1.79
N ALA A 120 -20.29 10.35 -2.37
CA ALA A 120 -20.39 10.71 -3.78
C ALA A 120 -20.18 9.51 -4.71
N PHE A 121 -19.10 8.76 -4.54
CA PHE A 121 -18.78 7.68 -5.48
C PHE A 121 -19.65 6.43 -5.28
N GLU A 122 -20.09 6.09 -4.06
CA GLU A 122 -21.03 4.98 -3.87
C GLU A 122 -22.38 5.27 -4.55
N GLN A 123 -22.88 6.50 -4.44
CA GLN A 123 -24.11 6.92 -5.10
C GLN A 123 -23.98 6.96 -6.63
N LEU A 124 -22.89 7.53 -7.15
CA LEU A 124 -22.66 7.62 -8.59
C LEU A 124 -22.43 6.23 -9.21
N SER A 125 -21.63 5.38 -8.56
CA SER A 125 -21.32 4.04 -9.04
C SER A 125 -22.55 3.13 -9.06
N ALA A 126 -23.52 3.34 -8.17
CA ALA A 126 -24.78 2.59 -8.18
C ALA A 126 -25.70 2.96 -9.36
N ASN A 127 -25.61 4.19 -9.88
CA ASN A 127 -26.58 4.73 -10.84
C ASN A 127 -26.03 4.94 -12.26
N ALA A 128 -24.71 4.89 -12.46
CA ALA A 128 -24.08 5.15 -13.74
C ALA A 128 -22.97 4.14 -14.07
N GLU A 129 -22.93 3.71 -15.33
CA GLU A 129 -21.90 2.81 -15.87
C GLU A 129 -20.71 3.55 -16.52
N ALA A 130 -20.66 4.89 -16.41
CA ALA A 130 -19.64 5.69 -17.09
C ALA A 130 -18.22 5.32 -16.64
N PHE A 131 -17.31 5.18 -17.61
CA PHE A 131 -15.91 4.81 -17.39
C PHE A 131 -15.22 5.71 -16.34
N ALA A 132 -15.38 7.03 -16.46
CA ALA A 132 -14.76 8.00 -15.57
C ALA A 132 -15.21 7.80 -14.11
N ILE A 133 -16.50 7.55 -13.86
CA ILE A 133 -17.04 7.32 -12.51
C ILE A 133 -16.41 6.07 -11.89
N LYS A 134 -16.33 4.98 -12.66
CA LYS A 134 -15.76 3.71 -12.18
C LYS A 134 -14.27 3.83 -11.89
N LEU A 135 -13.52 4.55 -12.73
CA LEU A 135 -12.10 4.78 -12.53
C LEU A 135 -11.83 5.62 -11.27
N TRP A 136 -12.59 6.70 -11.07
CA TRP A 136 -12.51 7.50 -9.84
C TRP A 136 -12.93 6.73 -8.59
N TYR A 137 -13.95 5.88 -8.70
CA TYR A 137 -14.34 5.04 -7.58
C TYR A 137 -13.25 4.03 -7.21
N VAL A 138 -12.58 3.41 -8.18
CA VAL A 138 -11.42 2.54 -7.95
C VAL A 138 -10.30 3.30 -7.21
N ARG A 139 -9.98 4.53 -7.63
CA ARG A 139 -9.00 5.38 -6.94
C ARG A 139 -9.36 5.65 -5.50
N PHE A 140 -10.63 6.02 -5.26
CA PHE A 140 -11.14 6.19 -3.91
C PHE A 140 -10.98 4.91 -3.09
N LEU A 141 -11.37 3.73 -3.60
CA LEU A 141 -11.28 2.47 -2.87
C LEU A 141 -9.84 2.11 -2.50
N VAL A 142 -8.88 2.36 -3.40
CA VAL A 142 -7.45 2.14 -3.15
C VAL A 142 -6.92 3.10 -2.08
N VAL A 143 -7.26 4.39 -2.15
CA VAL A 143 -6.87 5.39 -1.13
C VAL A 143 -7.52 5.08 0.21
N TYR A 144 -8.80 4.73 0.22
CA TYR A 144 -9.56 4.37 1.41
C TYR A 144 -8.94 3.14 2.10
N GLN A 145 -8.62 2.09 1.35
CA GLN A 145 -7.96 0.91 1.92
C GLN A 145 -6.58 1.22 2.51
N ARG A 146 -5.82 2.17 1.94
CA ARG A 146 -4.53 2.60 2.51
C ARG A 146 -4.67 3.38 3.83
N CYS A 147 -5.86 3.86 4.16
CA CYS A 147 -6.15 4.61 5.37
C CYS A 147 -6.75 3.75 6.50
N LEU A 148 -7.22 2.54 6.19
CA LEU A 148 -7.67 1.57 7.18
C LEU A 148 -6.47 0.89 7.82
N ASP A 149 -6.56 0.53 9.10
CA ASP A 149 -5.44 -0.10 9.80
C ASP A 149 -5.08 -1.50 9.28
N ASP A 150 -6.04 -2.24 8.73
CA ASP A 150 -5.84 -3.58 8.16
C ASP A 150 -6.63 -3.76 6.85
N LEU A 151 -6.33 -4.81 6.10
CA LEU A 151 -7.04 -5.14 4.84
C LEU A 151 -8.49 -5.52 5.13
N THR A 152 -9.41 -5.01 4.32
CA THR A 152 -10.85 -5.28 4.47
C THR A 152 -11.42 -6.01 3.27
N HIS A 153 -12.23 -7.03 3.54
CA HIS A 153 -12.84 -7.86 2.50
C HIS A 153 -13.92 -7.10 1.73
N SER A 154 -14.74 -6.31 2.43
CA SER A 154 -15.82 -5.52 1.83
C SER A 154 -15.28 -4.50 0.81
N VAL A 155 -14.17 -3.83 1.12
CA VAL A 155 -13.54 -2.87 0.19
C VAL A 155 -12.91 -3.61 -0.99
N TYR A 156 -12.25 -4.76 -0.75
CA TYR A 156 -11.74 -5.60 -1.84
C TYR A 156 -12.85 -6.07 -2.80
N THR A 157 -13.98 -6.53 -2.28
CA THR A 157 -15.09 -7.01 -3.12
C THR A 157 -15.66 -5.89 -3.98
N LYS A 158 -15.89 -4.70 -3.39
CA LYS A 158 -16.29 -3.50 -4.15
C LYS A 158 -15.26 -3.12 -5.22
N PHE A 159 -13.98 -3.19 -4.90
CA PHE A 159 -12.88 -2.93 -5.84
C PHE A 159 -12.92 -3.93 -6.99
N ASP A 160 -12.98 -5.23 -6.70
CA ASP A 160 -12.95 -6.30 -7.71
C ASP A 160 -14.16 -6.25 -8.66
N GLU A 161 -15.36 -6.00 -8.12
CA GLU A 161 -16.58 -5.81 -8.90
C GLU A 161 -16.49 -4.57 -9.81
N THR A 162 -16.00 -3.45 -9.28
CA THR A 162 -15.83 -2.22 -10.05
C THR A 162 -14.79 -2.39 -11.14
N VAL A 163 -13.67 -3.07 -10.87
CA VAL A 163 -12.66 -3.41 -11.88
C VAL A 163 -13.24 -4.30 -12.97
N GLY A 164 -14.09 -5.28 -12.63
CA GLY A 164 -14.77 -6.11 -13.63
C GLY A 164 -15.70 -5.32 -14.56
N GLN A 165 -16.29 -4.22 -14.08
CA GLN A 165 -17.06 -3.28 -14.90
C GLN A 165 -16.13 -2.39 -15.75
N LEU A 166 -15.06 -1.88 -15.15
CA LEU A 166 -14.07 -1.02 -15.80
C LEU A 166 -13.34 -1.75 -16.94
N GLU A 167 -13.01 -3.04 -16.76
CA GLU A 167 -12.36 -3.89 -17.78
C GLU A 167 -13.21 -3.98 -19.05
N LYS A 168 -14.54 -4.05 -18.93
CA LYS A 168 -15.45 -4.03 -20.08
C LYS A 168 -15.46 -2.66 -20.76
N ALA A 169 -15.50 -1.58 -19.97
CA ALA A 169 -15.51 -0.22 -20.48
C ALA A 169 -14.19 0.19 -21.16
N LEU A 170 -13.05 -0.36 -20.71
CA LEU A 170 -11.72 -0.09 -21.27
C LEU A 170 -11.60 -0.42 -22.76
N ALA A 171 -12.39 -1.37 -23.27
CA ALA A 171 -12.41 -1.71 -24.69
C ALA A 171 -12.87 -0.53 -25.58
N GLY A 172 -13.75 0.34 -25.07
CA GLY A 172 -14.30 1.49 -25.79
C GLY A 172 -13.51 2.79 -25.65
N VAL A 173 -12.48 2.82 -24.80
CA VAL A 173 -11.61 4.00 -24.67
C VAL A 173 -10.73 4.11 -25.92
N GLU A 174 -10.59 5.27 -26.54
CA GLU A 174 -9.70 5.43 -27.72
C GLU A 174 -8.27 5.77 -27.28
N GLU A 175 -8.13 6.61 -26.27
CA GLU A 175 -6.85 7.13 -25.82
C GLU A 175 -5.99 6.08 -25.09
N VAL A 176 -4.81 5.80 -25.66
CA VAL A 176 -3.88 4.78 -25.14
C VAL A 176 -3.33 5.17 -23.76
N LYS A 177 -3.03 6.44 -23.53
CA LYS A 177 -2.52 6.96 -22.25
C LYS A 177 -3.45 6.64 -21.09
N VAL A 178 -4.74 6.94 -21.25
CA VAL A 178 -5.78 6.64 -20.24
C VAL A 178 -5.90 5.14 -19.99
N LYS A 179 -5.86 4.30 -21.04
CA LYS A 179 -5.85 2.84 -20.88
C LYS A 179 -4.65 2.39 -20.05
N VAL A 180 -3.46 2.87 -20.38
CA VAL A 180 -2.22 2.45 -19.71
C VAL A 180 -2.25 2.86 -18.24
N GLN A 181 -2.64 4.10 -17.91
CA GLN A 181 -2.79 4.55 -16.53
C GLN A 181 -3.80 3.70 -15.76
N ALA A 182 -4.98 3.43 -16.34
CA ALA A 182 -5.97 2.56 -15.71
C ALA A 182 -5.42 1.14 -15.45
N HIS A 183 -4.67 0.56 -16.40
CA HIS A 183 -4.04 -0.76 -16.19
C HIS A 183 -3.02 -0.73 -15.05
N VAL A 184 -2.18 0.32 -14.96
CA VAL A 184 -1.22 0.50 -13.87
C VAL A 184 -1.94 0.60 -12.52
N GLU A 185 -2.99 1.42 -12.43
CA GLU A 185 -3.76 1.61 -11.18
C GLU A 185 -4.48 0.33 -10.74
N ILE A 186 -5.10 -0.40 -11.66
CA ILE A 186 -5.75 -1.68 -11.37
C ILE A 186 -4.70 -2.72 -10.91
N PHE A 187 -3.56 -2.78 -11.59
CA PHE A 187 -2.44 -3.63 -11.21
C PHE A 187 -1.97 -3.34 -9.79
N GLN A 188 -1.72 -2.06 -9.46
CA GLN A 188 -1.34 -1.63 -8.11
C GLN A 188 -2.45 -1.88 -7.07
N GLY A 189 -3.72 -1.75 -7.45
CA GLY A 189 -4.85 -2.04 -6.57
C GLY A 189 -4.93 -3.52 -6.19
N TYR A 190 -4.77 -4.44 -7.14
CA TYR A 190 -4.69 -5.87 -6.80
C TYR A 190 -3.46 -6.22 -5.98
N LEU A 191 -2.32 -5.54 -6.19
CA LEU A 191 -1.15 -5.70 -5.35
C LEU A 191 -1.40 -5.25 -3.90
N LEU A 192 -2.13 -4.15 -3.70
CA LEU A 192 -2.51 -3.68 -2.36
C LEU A 192 -3.33 -4.75 -1.62
N PHE A 193 -4.25 -5.41 -2.30
CA PHE A 193 -5.04 -6.53 -1.75
C PHE A 193 -4.34 -7.89 -1.84
N LYS A 194 -3.03 -7.90 -2.17
CA LYS A 194 -2.18 -9.10 -2.27
C LYS A 194 -2.74 -10.20 -3.19
N ARG A 195 -3.46 -9.82 -4.25
CA ARG A 195 -3.97 -10.75 -5.27
C ARG A 195 -2.94 -10.91 -6.38
N ILE A 196 -1.88 -11.68 -6.11
CA ILE A 196 -0.73 -11.81 -7.02
C ILE A 196 -1.14 -12.33 -8.40
N SER A 197 -1.96 -13.38 -8.50
CA SER A 197 -2.38 -13.94 -9.81
C SER A 197 -3.19 -12.94 -10.65
N LYS A 198 -4.06 -12.14 -10.02
CA LYS A 198 -4.80 -11.08 -10.73
C LYS A 198 -3.87 -9.95 -11.14
N SER A 199 -2.93 -9.58 -10.26
CA SER A 199 -1.91 -8.58 -10.53
C SER A 199 -1.05 -8.97 -11.73
N ASP A 200 -0.65 -10.23 -11.83
CA ASP A 200 0.14 -10.77 -12.94
C ASP A 200 -0.60 -10.75 -14.28
N ARG A 201 -1.92 -11.04 -14.27
CA ARG A 201 -2.78 -10.89 -15.45
C ARG A 201 -2.75 -9.45 -15.97
N TRP A 202 -2.96 -8.48 -15.08
CA TRP A 202 -2.95 -7.05 -15.44
C TRP A 202 -1.56 -6.56 -15.85
N ARG A 203 -0.50 -7.06 -15.21
CA ARG A 203 0.89 -6.81 -15.63
C ARG A 203 1.16 -7.29 -17.05
N THR A 204 0.75 -8.51 -17.39
CA THR A 204 0.94 -9.09 -18.73
C THR A 204 0.11 -8.34 -19.77
N ALA A 205 -1.13 -7.98 -19.44
CA ALA A 205 -1.98 -7.17 -20.29
C ALA A 205 -1.36 -5.78 -20.55
N LEU A 206 -0.78 -5.16 -19.53
CA LEU A 206 -0.09 -3.88 -19.63
C LEU A 206 1.17 -3.95 -20.50
N GLN A 207 1.98 -5.00 -20.37
CA GLN A 207 3.13 -5.25 -21.27
C GLN A 207 2.67 -5.43 -22.72
N THR A 208 1.56 -6.14 -22.94
CA THR A 208 0.99 -6.36 -24.29
C THR A 208 0.45 -5.06 -24.88
N LEU A 209 -0.23 -4.25 -24.07
CA LEU A 209 -0.81 -2.96 -24.48
C LEU A 209 0.27 -1.95 -24.87
N THR A 210 1.37 -1.92 -24.12
CA THR A 210 2.46 -0.94 -24.32
C THR A 210 3.53 -1.43 -25.30
N GLY A 211 3.63 -2.74 -25.51
CA GLY A 211 4.77 -3.36 -26.19
C GLY A 211 6.09 -3.28 -25.41
N VAL A 212 6.06 -2.76 -24.17
CA VAL A 212 7.24 -2.54 -23.35
C VAL A 212 7.51 -3.76 -22.48
N GLU A 213 8.65 -4.40 -22.71
CA GLU A 213 9.13 -5.51 -21.90
C GLU A 213 10.25 -5.02 -20.96
N ILE A 214 10.06 -5.24 -19.66
CA ILE A 214 11.02 -4.86 -18.62
C ILE A 214 11.71 -6.13 -18.12
N THR A 215 12.99 -6.29 -18.44
CA THR A 215 13.79 -7.46 -18.06
C THR A 215 15.06 -7.03 -17.31
N VAL A 216 15.64 -7.95 -16.55
CA VAL A 216 16.95 -7.77 -15.94
C VAL A 216 17.94 -8.69 -16.62
N GLU A 217 19.10 -8.15 -16.97
CA GLU A 217 20.19 -8.88 -17.62
C GLU A 217 21.47 -8.79 -16.78
N GLY A 218 22.35 -9.79 -16.91
CA GLY A 218 23.62 -9.85 -16.20
C GLY A 218 24.77 -9.31 -17.05
N VAL A 219 25.42 -8.25 -16.59
CA VAL A 219 26.57 -7.61 -17.27
C VAL A 219 27.77 -7.54 -16.32
N LEU A 220 28.99 -7.66 -16.85
CA LEU A 220 30.19 -7.61 -16.02
C LEU A 220 30.39 -6.21 -15.41
N GLY A 221 30.52 -6.17 -14.08
CA GLY A 221 30.74 -4.93 -13.34
C GLY A 221 31.39 -5.14 -11.98
N VAL A 222 31.67 -4.03 -11.29
CA VAL A 222 32.27 -3.97 -9.96
C VAL A 222 31.41 -3.14 -9.01
N ARG A 223 31.40 -3.49 -7.72
CA ARG A 223 30.60 -2.83 -6.67
C ARG A 223 31.45 -2.05 -5.66
N THR A 224 32.76 -2.23 -5.70
CA THR A 224 33.69 -1.56 -4.77
C THR A 224 34.84 -0.93 -5.54
N LYS A 225 35.41 0.14 -4.98
CA LYS A 225 36.46 0.94 -5.62
C LYS A 225 37.74 0.13 -5.91
N TYR A 226 38.01 -0.89 -5.12
CA TYR A 226 39.24 -1.69 -5.17
C TYR A 226 39.05 -3.12 -5.72
N GLN A 227 37.85 -3.45 -6.23
CA GLN A 227 37.57 -4.77 -6.80
C GLN A 227 38.31 -4.93 -8.15
N GLN A 228 39.20 -5.91 -8.21
CA GLN A 228 39.98 -6.19 -9.42
C GLN A 228 39.24 -7.08 -10.43
N LYS A 229 38.46 -8.06 -9.94
CA LYS A 229 37.73 -9.00 -10.79
C LYS A 229 36.29 -8.54 -10.97
N ALA A 230 35.91 -8.21 -12.20
CA ALA A 230 34.52 -7.96 -12.56
C ALA A 230 33.70 -9.25 -12.40
N LEU A 231 32.50 -9.12 -11.84
CA LEU A 231 31.53 -10.20 -11.69
C LEU A 231 30.25 -9.82 -12.43
N PRO A 232 29.41 -10.78 -12.85
CA PRO A 232 28.09 -10.47 -13.38
C PRO A 232 27.27 -9.68 -12.36
N GLN A 233 26.76 -8.54 -12.77
CA GLN A 233 25.88 -7.64 -12.02
C GLN A 233 24.61 -7.42 -12.80
N LEU A 234 23.49 -7.27 -12.09
CA LEU A 234 22.19 -7.11 -12.71
C LEU A 234 21.99 -5.66 -13.19
N THR A 235 21.42 -5.48 -14.38
CA THR A 235 21.03 -4.20 -14.95
C THR A 235 19.66 -4.31 -15.61
N LEU A 236 18.91 -3.20 -15.64
CA LEU A 236 17.56 -3.17 -16.21
C LEU A 236 17.61 -2.93 -17.72
N ARG A 237 16.76 -3.63 -18.47
CA ARG A 237 16.45 -3.34 -19.88
C ARG A 237 14.97 -3.06 -20.04
N ALA A 238 14.66 -2.01 -20.78
CA ALA A 238 13.33 -1.72 -21.29
C ALA A 238 13.35 -1.86 -22.82
N LYS A 239 12.77 -2.94 -23.34
CA LYS A 239 12.65 -3.20 -24.79
C LYS A 239 11.29 -2.68 -25.28
N GLY A 240 11.21 -2.35 -26.57
CA GLY A 240 9.95 -1.90 -27.19
C GLY A 240 9.65 -0.40 -27.09
N LEU A 241 10.62 0.41 -26.66
CA LEU A 241 10.46 1.88 -26.57
C LEU A 241 10.46 2.57 -27.94
N GLU A 242 11.21 2.03 -28.92
CA GLU A 242 11.46 2.66 -30.23
C GLU A 242 10.24 2.70 -31.18
N GLY A 243 9.10 2.14 -30.77
CA GLY A 243 7.83 2.16 -31.52
C GLY A 243 6.62 2.63 -30.71
N GLY A 244 6.81 3.09 -29.47
CA GLY A 244 5.72 3.56 -28.61
C GLY A 244 5.44 5.05 -28.80
N ASP A 245 4.16 5.42 -28.88
CA ASP A 245 3.70 6.83 -28.87
C ASP A 245 3.70 7.42 -27.45
N PHE A 246 4.82 7.24 -26.72
CA PHE A 246 4.97 7.74 -25.36
C PHE A 246 5.77 9.03 -25.38
N ALA A 247 5.14 10.14 -24.97
CA ALA A 247 5.86 11.37 -24.71
C ALA A 247 7.00 11.13 -23.71
N SER A 248 8.14 11.75 -23.96
CA SER A 248 9.30 11.66 -23.08
C SER A 248 8.99 12.22 -21.69
N ALA A 249 9.72 11.77 -20.67
CA ALA A 249 9.58 12.33 -19.33
C ALA A 249 9.92 13.83 -19.28
N LYS A 250 10.79 14.31 -20.18
CA LYS A 250 11.12 15.73 -20.31
C LYS A 250 9.96 16.55 -20.87
N GLU A 251 9.23 16.02 -21.86
CA GLU A 251 8.06 16.71 -22.42
C GLU A 251 6.91 16.80 -21.42
N THR A 252 6.73 15.75 -20.62
CA THR A 252 5.60 15.66 -19.67
C THR A 252 5.89 16.27 -18.30
N HIS A 253 7.12 16.16 -17.79
CA HIS A 253 7.49 16.56 -16.42
C HIS A 253 8.77 17.41 -16.40
N GLY A 254 9.12 18.07 -17.50
CA GLY A 254 10.35 18.86 -17.62
C GLY A 254 10.50 20.01 -16.63
N GLN A 255 9.37 20.48 -16.08
CA GLN A 255 9.31 21.59 -15.11
C GLN A 255 9.36 21.10 -13.65
N VAL A 256 9.21 19.80 -13.43
CA VAL A 256 9.12 19.22 -12.09
C VAL A 256 10.50 19.07 -11.48
N ALA A 257 10.74 19.76 -10.36
CA ALA A 257 11.95 19.56 -9.56
C ALA A 257 11.88 18.21 -8.82
N LEU A 258 12.68 17.24 -9.27
CA LEU A 258 12.73 15.92 -8.66
C LEU A 258 13.54 15.92 -7.34
N PRO A 259 13.05 15.22 -6.29
CA PRO A 259 13.81 14.97 -5.09
C PRO A 259 15.18 14.35 -5.37
N THR A 260 16.19 14.86 -4.66
CA THR A 260 17.58 14.42 -4.83
C THR A 260 17.86 13.13 -4.07
N ILE A 261 18.73 12.30 -4.67
CA ILE A 261 19.31 11.14 -4.01
C ILE A 261 20.56 11.57 -3.24
N LEU A 262 20.63 11.21 -1.96
CA LEU A 262 21.82 11.44 -1.15
C LEU A 262 22.94 10.48 -1.55
N LYS A 263 24.16 10.98 -1.61
CA LYS A 263 25.35 10.15 -1.89
C LYS A 263 25.67 9.29 -0.66
N LEU A 264 26.12 8.06 -0.90
CA LEU A 264 26.57 7.12 0.13
C LEU A 264 27.86 7.59 0.82
N GLU A 265 28.78 8.19 0.06
CA GLU A 265 30.07 8.67 0.57
C GLU A 265 30.91 7.60 1.30
N ASP A 266 30.76 6.31 0.95
CA ASP A 266 31.55 5.21 1.53
C ASP A 266 32.92 5.08 0.86
N ASP A 267 33.96 4.78 1.65
CA ASP A 267 35.35 4.67 1.16
C ASP A 267 35.61 3.43 0.30
N LEU A 268 34.81 2.38 0.44
CA LEU A 268 35.00 1.09 -0.22
C LEU A 268 33.93 0.82 -1.28
N ARG A 269 32.65 1.03 -0.96
CA ARG A 269 31.51 0.72 -1.83
C ARG A 269 31.29 1.84 -2.84
N LEU A 270 30.94 1.46 -4.06
CA LEU A 270 30.52 2.41 -5.09
C LEU A 270 29.05 2.80 -4.88
N GLU A 271 28.68 4.00 -5.31
CA GLU A 271 27.29 4.47 -5.30
C GLU A 271 26.38 3.56 -6.11
N ARG A 272 26.87 3.15 -7.28
CA ARG A 272 26.22 2.23 -8.21
C ARG A 272 27.23 1.22 -8.71
N VAL A 273 26.72 0.13 -9.27
CA VAL A 273 27.56 -0.80 -10.03
C VAL A 273 28.26 -0.01 -11.13
N LYS A 274 29.59 -0.15 -11.21
CA LYS A 274 30.35 0.33 -12.37
C LYS A 274 30.52 -0.82 -13.32
N PHE A 275 29.88 -0.74 -14.48
CA PHE A 275 30.00 -1.74 -15.54
C PHE A 275 31.30 -1.54 -16.32
N MET A 276 31.81 -2.62 -16.91
CA MET A 276 33.05 -2.58 -17.68
C MET A 276 32.88 -1.90 -19.04
N GLU A 277 31.69 -2.01 -19.63
CA GLU A 277 31.35 -1.31 -20.88
C GLU A 277 30.82 0.10 -20.54
N GLU A 278 31.32 1.14 -21.22
CA GLU A 278 31.03 2.53 -20.85
C GLU A 278 29.56 2.91 -21.09
N ASN A 279 28.97 2.44 -22.20
CA ASN A 279 27.56 2.59 -22.53
C ASN A 279 26.62 2.04 -21.43
N GLU A 280 27.01 0.98 -20.74
CA GLU A 280 26.23 0.37 -19.65
C GLU A 280 26.20 1.23 -18.39
N ASN A 281 27.07 2.24 -18.30
CA ASN A 281 27.09 3.19 -17.20
C ASN A 281 26.27 4.46 -17.50
N GLU A 282 25.69 4.58 -18.70
CA GLU A 282 24.78 5.68 -19.05
C GLU A 282 23.38 5.40 -18.49
N ASP A 283 22.76 6.41 -17.88
CA ASP A 283 21.44 6.25 -17.27
C ASP A 283 20.36 6.30 -18.36
N ALA A 284 19.75 5.15 -18.64
CA ALA A 284 18.64 5.05 -19.58
C ALA A 284 17.46 5.93 -19.11
N GLN A 285 17.12 6.97 -19.88
CA GLN A 285 16.01 7.85 -19.58
C GLN A 285 14.70 7.27 -20.11
N LEU A 286 13.76 7.02 -19.20
CA LEU A 286 12.50 6.32 -19.46
C LEU A 286 11.33 7.32 -19.50
N PRO A 287 10.33 7.14 -20.38
CA PRO A 287 9.07 7.87 -20.31
C PRO A 287 8.40 7.74 -18.95
N ALA A 288 7.67 8.76 -18.50
CA ALA A 288 7.03 8.80 -17.19
C ALA A 288 6.13 7.57 -16.92
N VAL A 289 5.39 7.13 -17.93
CA VAL A 289 4.54 5.94 -17.89
C VAL A 289 5.36 4.67 -17.65
N VAL A 290 6.51 4.54 -18.31
CA VAL A 290 7.41 3.38 -18.14
C VAL A 290 8.05 3.41 -16.75
N GLN A 291 8.38 4.59 -16.20
CA GLN A 291 8.84 4.71 -14.82
C GLN A 291 7.79 4.17 -13.82
N GLN A 292 6.50 4.45 -14.02
CA GLN A 292 5.42 3.91 -13.20
C GLN A 292 5.26 2.39 -13.36
N MET A 293 5.44 1.86 -14.58
CA MET A 293 5.45 0.42 -14.85
C MET A 293 6.60 -0.28 -14.12
N VAL A 294 7.80 0.31 -14.16
CA VAL A 294 8.98 -0.18 -13.44
C VAL A 294 8.70 -0.17 -11.94
N LEU A 295 8.20 0.93 -11.37
CA LEU A 295 7.85 1.03 -9.94
C LEU A 295 6.84 -0.05 -9.53
N SER A 296 5.79 -0.23 -10.32
CA SER A 296 4.76 -1.25 -10.08
C SER A 296 5.32 -2.67 -10.18
N THR A 297 6.27 -2.90 -11.09
CA THR A 297 6.96 -4.18 -11.24
C THR A 297 7.84 -4.48 -10.01
N VAL A 298 8.56 -3.48 -9.47
CA VAL A 298 9.33 -3.66 -8.23
C VAL A 298 8.42 -4.07 -7.08
N LEU A 299 7.28 -3.40 -6.94
CA LEU A 299 6.31 -3.74 -5.90
C LEU A 299 5.76 -5.17 -6.09
N TYR A 300 5.43 -5.55 -7.33
CA TYR A 300 5.01 -6.91 -7.63
C TYR A 300 6.08 -7.94 -7.27
N LEU A 301 7.33 -7.73 -7.65
CA LEU A 301 8.42 -8.66 -7.35
C LEU A 301 8.61 -8.77 -5.83
N LYS A 302 8.57 -7.64 -5.11
CA LYS A 302 8.67 -7.62 -3.64
C LYS A 302 7.57 -8.42 -2.93
N TYR A 303 6.36 -8.48 -3.49
CA TYR A 303 5.24 -9.24 -2.91
C TYR A 303 5.09 -10.67 -3.46
N SER A 304 5.57 -10.92 -4.68
CA SER A 304 5.46 -12.24 -5.32
C SER A 304 6.68 -13.15 -5.07
N GLN A 305 7.82 -12.60 -4.66
CA GLN A 305 9.02 -13.38 -4.38
C GLN A 305 9.20 -13.67 -2.89
N PRO A 306 9.90 -14.78 -2.54
CA PRO A 306 10.34 -15.03 -1.18
C PRO A 306 11.21 -13.88 -0.63
N LYS A 307 11.11 -13.62 0.67
CA LYS A 307 11.91 -12.60 1.36
C LYS A 307 13.31 -13.13 1.65
N ASP A 308 14.17 -13.13 0.63
CA ASP A 308 15.58 -13.47 0.76
C ASP A 308 16.49 -12.42 0.12
N LYS A 309 17.80 -12.55 0.38
CA LYS A 309 18.80 -11.59 -0.09
C LYS A 309 18.98 -11.60 -1.60
N LEU A 310 18.67 -12.70 -2.28
CA LEU A 310 18.80 -12.79 -3.73
C LEU A 310 17.66 -12.02 -4.39
N ALA A 311 16.43 -12.20 -3.91
CA ALA A 311 15.27 -11.41 -4.34
C ALA A 311 15.52 -9.91 -4.12
N ASP A 312 16.07 -9.50 -2.97
CA ASP A 312 16.44 -8.10 -2.72
C ASP A 312 17.45 -7.55 -3.76
N GLU A 313 18.44 -8.36 -4.15
CA GLU A 313 19.41 -7.99 -5.18
C GLU A 313 18.79 -7.90 -6.58
N GLU A 314 17.76 -8.69 -6.89
CA GLU A 314 16.99 -8.62 -8.15
C GLU A 314 16.16 -7.32 -8.25
N LEU A 315 15.76 -6.73 -7.13
CA LEU A 315 15.01 -5.46 -7.10
C LEU A 315 15.90 -4.24 -7.37
N GLN A 316 17.19 -4.32 -7.03
CA GLN A 316 18.10 -3.18 -7.07
C GLN A 316 18.24 -2.50 -8.44
N PRO A 317 18.33 -3.20 -9.59
CA PRO A 317 18.45 -2.58 -10.91
C PRO A 317 17.23 -1.72 -11.25
N TYR A 318 16.03 -2.19 -10.91
CA TYR A 318 14.80 -1.44 -11.12
C TYR A 318 14.80 -0.17 -10.27
N ILE A 319 15.08 -0.28 -8.96
CA ILE A 319 15.12 0.87 -8.05
C ILE A 319 16.16 1.89 -8.53
N THR A 320 17.37 1.43 -8.86
CA THR A 320 18.46 2.28 -9.33
C THR A 320 18.08 3.03 -10.61
N SER A 321 17.46 2.35 -11.60
CA SER A 321 17.00 3.01 -12.82
C SER A 321 16.03 4.16 -12.56
N LEU A 322 15.13 4.03 -11.57
CA LEU A 322 14.16 5.09 -11.22
C LEU A 322 14.80 6.29 -10.52
N LEU A 323 15.82 6.04 -9.70
CA LEU A 323 16.51 7.07 -8.91
C LEU A 323 17.36 8.01 -9.77
N TYR A 324 17.91 7.52 -10.88
CA TYR A 324 18.80 8.29 -11.76
C TYR A 324 18.11 8.82 -13.03
N GLN A 325 16.78 8.90 -13.03
CA GLN A 325 16.04 9.65 -14.05
C GLN A 325 16.26 11.15 -13.88
N GLU A 326 16.45 11.89 -14.97
CA GLU A 326 16.55 13.35 -14.94
C GLU A 326 15.18 14.01 -14.80
N TYR A 327 14.15 13.42 -15.42
CA TYR A 327 12.78 13.92 -15.44
C TYR A 327 11.79 12.80 -15.12
N GLY A 328 10.63 13.13 -14.57
CA GLY A 328 9.56 12.17 -14.30
C GLY A 328 8.56 12.64 -13.24
N PRO A 329 7.56 11.81 -12.91
CA PRO A 329 6.57 12.14 -11.89
C PRO A 329 7.19 12.24 -10.50
N TRP A 330 6.91 13.32 -9.79
CA TRP A 330 7.41 13.54 -8.43
C TRP A 330 7.03 12.40 -7.48
N ALA A 331 5.77 11.96 -7.51
CA ALA A 331 5.29 10.87 -6.67
C ALA A 331 5.98 9.53 -6.99
N THR A 332 6.32 9.26 -8.26
CA THR A 332 7.08 8.06 -8.65
C THR A 332 8.50 8.11 -8.09
N ARG A 333 9.16 9.29 -8.10
CA ARG A 333 10.48 9.48 -7.48
C ARG A 333 10.43 9.27 -5.96
N ILE A 334 9.41 9.77 -5.27
CA ILE A 334 9.22 9.51 -3.83
C ILE A 334 9.05 8.01 -3.56
N GLY A 335 8.24 7.32 -4.35
CA GLY A 335 8.08 5.86 -4.25
C GLY A 335 9.40 5.11 -4.44
N ALA A 336 10.20 5.49 -5.43
CA ALA A 336 11.52 4.90 -5.68
C ALA A 336 12.52 5.16 -4.54
N LEU A 337 12.57 6.39 -4.01
CA LEU A 337 13.41 6.75 -2.87
C LEU A 337 13.01 5.97 -1.61
N PHE A 338 11.72 5.83 -1.35
CA PHE A 338 11.23 5.05 -0.21
C PHE A 338 11.56 3.56 -0.32
N LEU A 339 11.46 2.98 -1.53
CA LEU A 339 11.88 1.60 -1.77
C LEU A 339 13.38 1.42 -1.58
N ASN A 340 14.19 2.39 -2.00
CA ASN A 340 15.63 2.40 -1.79
C ASN A 340 15.99 2.49 -0.31
N VAL A 341 15.33 3.38 0.45
CA VAL A 341 15.44 3.47 1.91
C VAL A 341 15.15 2.10 2.55
N CYS A 342 14.07 1.44 2.15
CA CYS A 342 13.74 0.11 2.65
C CYS A 342 14.82 -0.94 2.33
N GLN A 343 15.33 -0.97 1.11
CA GLN A 343 16.37 -1.93 0.71
C GLN A 343 17.68 -1.70 1.49
N GLU A 344 18.12 -0.45 1.58
CA GLU A 344 19.37 -0.10 2.24
C GLU A 344 19.35 -0.23 3.75
N SER A 345 18.16 -0.22 4.36
CA SER A 345 18.00 -0.38 5.81
C SER A 345 18.54 -1.71 6.34
N ASN A 346 18.66 -2.73 5.48
CA ASN A 346 19.13 -4.05 5.86
C ASN A 346 20.66 -4.20 5.85
N HIS A 347 21.41 -3.17 5.46
CA HIS A 347 22.86 -3.28 5.26
C HIS A 347 23.65 -2.23 6.04
N LYS A 348 24.63 -2.70 6.82
CA LYS A 348 25.40 -1.89 7.80
C LYS A 348 26.13 -0.68 7.23
N ARG A 349 26.51 -0.70 5.95
CA ARG A 349 27.20 0.43 5.29
C ARG A 349 26.27 1.46 4.67
N THR A 350 24.99 1.13 4.51
CA THR A 350 24.01 1.96 3.80
C THR A 350 22.89 2.45 4.72
N VAL A 351 22.74 1.83 5.90
CA VAL A 351 21.71 2.20 6.89
C VAL A 351 21.79 3.67 7.32
N ASP A 352 23.00 4.25 7.44
CA ASP A 352 23.15 5.68 7.77
C ASP A 352 22.67 6.61 6.64
N ARG A 353 22.96 6.26 5.37
CA ARG A 353 22.39 6.97 4.22
C ARG A 353 20.87 6.81 4.21
N SER A 354 20.39 5.59 4.43
CA SER A 354 18.95 5.28 4.45
C SER A 354 18.21 6.12 5.50
N LEU A 355 18.78 6.28 6.70
CA LEU A 355 18.25 7.18 7.73
C LEU A 355 18.14 8.62 7.22
N LYS A 356 19.26 9.21 6.77
CA LYS A 356 19.28 10.60 6.28
C LYS A 356 18.33 10.83 5.10
N GLN A 357 18.26 9.87 4.17
CA GLN A 357 17.35 9.94 3.04
C GLN A 357 15.90 9.85 3.48
N CYS A 358 15.58 9.04 4.49
CA CYS A 358 14.24 8.94 5.04
C CYS A 358 13.83 10.21 5.79
N GLU A 359 14.74 10.84 6.54
CA GLU A 359 14.52 12.15 7.18
C GLU A 359 14.19 13.22 6.12
N GLU A 360 14.96 13.27 5.03
CA GLU A 360 14.71 14.19 3.92
C GLU A 360 13.33 13.94 3.27
N LEU A 361 12.92 12.67 3.10
CA LEU A 361 11.59 12.35 2.58
C LEU A 361 10.47 12.85 3.48
N VAL A 362 10.62 12.75 4.81
CA VAL A 362 9.64 13.30 5.77
C VAL A 362 9.54 14.80 5.61
N ASN A 363 10.68 15.50 5.52
CA ASN A 363 10.72 16.96 5.37
C ASN A 363 10.12 17.43 4.03
N LEU A 364 10.42 16.71 2.93
CA LEU A 364 9.95 17.06 1.59
C LEU A 364 8.42 16.98 1.44
N ILE A 365 7.77 16.05 2.15
CA ILE A 365 6.30 15.93 2.11
C ILE A 365 5.66 17.18 2.71
N ASP A 366 6.21 17.73 3.78
CA ASP A 366 5.67 18.93 4.42
C ASP A 366 6.15 20.25 3.78
N SER A 367 7.24 20.20 3.01
CA SER A 367 7.75 21.33 2.23
C SER A 367 6.76 21.77 1.16
N ASP A 368 6.74 23.06 0.81
CA ASP A 368 5.96 23.67 -0.27
C ASP A 368 6.80 24.00 -1.52
N VAL A 369 8.06 23.57 -1.57
CA VAL A 369 9.00 23.89 -2.68
C VAL A 369 8.49 23.42 -4.03
N VAL A 370 7.96 22.20 -4.10
CA VAL A 370 7.26 21.69 -5.29
C VAL A 370 5.76 21.94 -5.14
N PRO A 371 5.11 22.65 -6.09
CA PRO A 371 3.67 22.90 -6.09
C PRO A 371 2.81 21.63 -6.05
N ALA A 372 1.57 21.75 -5.57
CA ALA A 372 0.65 20.62 -5.40
C ALA A 372 0.28 19.95 -6.74
N GLU A 373 0.17 20.72 -7.81
CA GLU A 373 -0.16 20.26 -9.16
C GLU A 373 0.82 19.17 -9.61
N HIS A 374 2.11 19.46 -9.51
CA HIS A 374 3.20 18.56 -9.90
C HIS A 374 3.32 17.32 -8.99
N ARG A 375 2.86 17.42 -7.74
CA ARG A 375 2.85 16.30 -6.79
C ARG A 375 1.67 15.36 -7.01
N LEU A 376 0.52 15.92 -7.37
CA LEU A 376 -0.71 15.18 -7.65
C LEU A 376 -0.75 14.60 -9.05
N ALA A 377 -0.03 15.21 -10.01
CA ALA A 377 0.20 14.67 -11.33
C ALA A 377 0.67 13.22 -11.22
N SER A 378 -0.08 12.30 -11.85
CA SER A 378 0.27 10.88 -11.89
C SER A 378 0.38 10.17 -10.52
N ALA A 379 -0.13 10.77 -9.44
CA ALA A 379 0.05 10.26 -8.08
C ALA A 379 -0.62 8.89 -7.86
N PHE A 380 -1.80 8.66 -8.46
CA PHE A 380 -2.51 7.38 -8.37
C PHE A 380 -1.77 6.22 -9.06
N CYS A 381 -0.92 6.51 -10.05
CA CYS A 381 -0.05 5.53 -10.71
C CYS A 381 1.30 5.34 -9.98
N SER A 382 1.53 6.01 -8.86
CA SER A 382 2.83 6.06 -8.17
C SER A 382 2.85 5.31 -6.82
N ALA A 383 1.89 4.40 -6.60
CA ALA A 383 1.80 3.59 -5.38
C ALA A 383 1.82 4.41 -4.07
N LEU A 384 0.96 5.42 -3.99
CA LEU A 384 0.76 6.34 -2.87
C LEU A 384 1.11 5.77 -1.48
N ILE A 385 2.10 6.36 -0.82
CA ILE A 385 2.56 5.96 0.52
C ILE A 385 2.03 6.98 1.52
N PRO A 386 1.21 6.58 2.51
CA PRO A 386 0.77 7.49 3.54
C PRO A 386 1.94 8.10 4.32
N ARG A 387 1.86 9.39 4.64
CA ARG A 387 2.93 10.13 5.33
C ARG A 387 3.38 9.49 6.64
N TRP A 388 2.45 8.93 7.40
CA TRP A 388 2.76 8.28 8.67
C TRP A 388 3.54 6.98 8.47
N GLN A 389 3.42 6.29 7.33
CA GLN A 389 4.26 5.13 7.04
C GLN A 389 5.71 5.52 6.76
N ILE A 390 5.94 6.68 6.13
CA ILE A 390 7.29 7.20 5.89
C ILE A 390 7.92 7.63 7.22
N LYS A 391 7.16 8.34 8.07
CA LYS A 391 7.60 8.67 9.43
C LYS A 391 7.85 7.40 10.28
N ALA A 392 6.97 6.40 10.24
CA ALA A 392 7.16 5.15 10.96
C ALA A 392 8.45 4.43 10.53
N LYS A 393 8.75 4.41 9.22
CA LYS A 393 9.99 3.83 8.69
C LYS A 393 11.24 4.56 9.19
N LEU A 394 11.17 5.88 9.38
CA LEU A 394 12.23 6.64 10.04
C LEU A 394 12.43 6.17 11.48
N GLY A 395 11.35 5.98 12.24
CA GLY A 395 11.38 5.35 13.57
C GLY A 395 12.07 3.98 13.55
N ASP A 396 11.73 3.11 12.60
CA ASP A 396 12.32 1.77 12.50
C ASP A 396 13.84 1.83 12.26
N LEU A 397 14.29 2.77 11.41
CA LEU A 397 15.70 3.02 11.15
C LEU A 397 16.41 3.52 12.40
N MET A 398 15.81 4.45 13.14
CA MET A 398 16.33 4.93 14.42
C MET A 398 16.49 3.79 15.43
N VAL A 399 15.50 2.90 15.54
CA VAL A 399 15.59 1.69 16.39
C VAL A 399 16.75 0.80 15.94
N SER A 400 16.89 0.55 14.63
CA SER A 400 17.96 -0.29 14.07
C SER A 400 19.37 0.24 14.37
N LEU A 401 19.50 1.56 14.53
CA LEU A 401 20.73 2.27 14.88
C LEU A 401 20.91 2.48 16.39
N GLY A 402 19.97 1.98 17.21
CA GLY A 402 20.01 2.12 18.67
C GLY A 402 19.53 3.46 19.22
N MET A 403 18.96 4.33 18.40
CA MET A 403 18.39 5.63 18.77
C MET A 403 16.96 5.48 19.36
N ILE A 404 16.81 4.61 20.36
CA ILE A 404 15.48 4.16 20.86
C ILE A 404 14.62 5.31 21.39
N LYS A 405 15.21 6.30 22.07
CA LYS A 405 14.44 7.43 22.63
C LYS A 405 13.84 8.32 21.55
N GLY A 406 14.61 8.66 20.53
CA GLY A 406 14.10 9.46 19.42
C GLY A 406 13.04 8.71 18.61
N ALA A 407 13.22 7.39 18.43
CA ALA A 407 12.18 6.56 17.82
C ALA A 407 10.90 6.52 18.66
N LEU A 408 11.03 6.40 19.99
CA LEU A 408 9.91 6.43 20.93
C LEU A 408 9.13 7.75 20.83
N ASP A 409 9.81 8.89 20.78
CA ASP A 409 9.17 10.21 20.64
C ASP A 409 8.35 10.28 19.33
N LEU A 410 8.92 9.77 18.23
CA LEU A 410 8.24 9.69 16.93
C LEU A 410 7.03 8.76 16.97
N TYR A 411 7.16 7.56 17.56
CA TYR A 411 6.04 6.62 17.66
C TYR A 411 4.94 7.13 18.59
N LEU A 412 5.27 7.91 19.62
CA LEU A 412 4.28 8.60 20.46
C LEU A 412 3.52 9.68 19.67
N GLU A 413 4.20 10.47 18.83
CA GLU A 413 3.56 11.43 17.93
C GLU A 413 2.57 10.74 16.98
N LEU A 414 3.00 9.62 16.39
CA LEU A 414 2.17 8.83 15.46
C LEU A 414 1.13 7.94 16.16
N GLN A 415 1.16 7.85 17.49
CA GLN A 415 0.32 6.94 18.28
C GLN A 415 0.44 5.47 17.82
N LEU A 416 1.64 5.06 17.45
CA LEU A 416 1.99 3.69 17.08
C LEU A 416 2.31 2.90 18.35
N TRP A 417 1.26 2.49 19.05
CA TRP A 417 1.33 1.99 20.41
C TRP A 417 2.07 0.64 20.54
N GLU A 418 2.02 -0.22 19.52
CA GLU A 418 2.78 -1.49 19.49
C GLU A 418 4.29 -1.21 19.52
N GLU A 419 4.72 -0.25 18.70
CA GLU A 419 6.10 0.21 18.58
C GLU A 419 6.56 0.99 19.81
N VAL A 420 5.67 1.78 20.43
CA VAL A 420 5.91 2.44 21.72
C VAL A 420 6.20 1.39 22.82
N ILE A 421 5.37 0.33 22.90
CA ILE A 421 5.58 -0.76 23.87
C ILE A 421 6.88 -1.49 23.57
N ALA A 422 7.18 -1.77 22.29
CA ALA A 422 8.44 -2.37 21.89
C ALA A 422 9.65 -1.51 22.33
N CYS A 423 9.59 -0.19 22.14
CA CYS A 423 10.64 0.72 22.58
C CYS A 423 10.82 0.71 24.10
N TYR A 424 9.74 0.74 24.88
CA TYR A 424 9.83 0.62 26.35
C TYR A 424 10.39 -0.73 26.79
N ASN A 425 10.05 -1.81 26.09
CA ASN A 425 10.63 -3.13 26.33
C ASN A 425 12.14 -3.16 26.04
N HIS A 426 12.58 -2.52 24.95
CA HIS A 426 14.00 -2.34 24.63
C HIS A 426 14.74 -1.50 25.68
N LEU A 427 14.06 -0.54 26.31
CA LEU A 427 14.59 0.26 27.41
C LEU A 427 14.49 -0.43 28.78
N GLU A 428 14.00 -1.67 28.86
CA GLU A 428 13.75 -2.42 30.10
C GLU A 428 12.73 -1.75 31.06
N LEU A 429 11.83 -0.92 30.52
CA LEU A 429 10.83 -0.14 31.26
C LEU A 429 9.41 -0.65 31.05
N ARG A 430 9.19 -1.96 31.20
CA ARG A 430 7.89 -2.62 30.94
C ARG A 430 6.71 -2.03 31.72
N HIS A 431 6.93 -1.68 32.99
CA HIS A 431 5.90 -1.08 33.83
C HIS A 431 5.41 0.28 33.28
N LYS A 432 6.31 1.07 32.68
CA LYS A 432 5.95 2.35 32.07
C LYS A 432 5.12 2.16 30.80
N ALA A 433 5.38 1.10 30.03
CA ALA A 433 4.57 0.79 28.85
C ALA A 433 3.09 0.61 29.23
N ALA A 434 2.82 -0.22 30.24
CA ALA A 434 1.46 -0.42 30.75
C ALA A 434 0.86 0.88 31.34
N GLU A 435 1.65 1.65 32.09
CA GLU A 435 1.20 2.93 32.66
C GLU A 435 0.79 3.94 31.57
N ILE A 436 1.61 4.10 30.52
CA ILE A 436 1.31 5.00 29.41
C ILE A 436 0.04 4.56 28.68
N VAL A 437 -0.11 3.26 28.40
CA VAL A 437 -1.32 2.74 27.76
C VAL A 437 -2.56 3.02 28.64
N GLN A 438 -2.46 2.86 29.96
CA GLN A 438 -3.56 3.21 30.89
C GLN A 438 -3.89 4.70 30.88
N GLN A 439 -2.87 5.58 30.85
CA GLN A 439 -3.08 7.03 30.75
C GLN A 439 -3.80 7.41 29.44
N GLU A 440 -3.46 6.76 28.33
CA GLU A 440 -4.10 7.02 27.04
C GLU A 440 -5.53 6.47 26.96
N ILE A 441 -5.79 5.31 27.57
CA ILE A 441 -7.15 4.78 27.74
C ILE A 441 -8.02 5.77 28.52
N ALA A 442 -7.47 6.41 29.56
CA ALA A 442 -8.20 7.40 30.35
C ALA A 442 -8.55 8.67 29.55
N LYS A 443 -7.75 9.04 28.54
CA LYS A 443 -8.03 10.18 27.65
C LYS A 443 -9.04 9.81 26.58
N LYS A 444 -8.76 8.75 25.82
CA LYS A 444 -9.60 8.29 24.72
C LYS A 444 -9.46 6.76 24.58
N PRO A 445 -10.40 5.98 25.14
CA PRO A 445 -10.34 4.53 25.04
C PRO A 445 -10.53 4.10 23.59
N THR A 446 -9.71 3.15 23.16
CA THR A 446 -9.83 2.48 21.85
C THR A 446 -9.70 0.98 22.03
N VAL A 447 -10.23 0.22 21.07
CA VAL A 447 -10.10 -1.25 21.08
C VAL A 447 -8.63 -1.66 21.11
N THR A 448 -7.81 -1.00 20.29
CA THR A 448 -6.36 -1.23 20.22
C THR A 448 -5.69 -1.06 21.57
N LEU A 449 -5.96 0.06 22.26
CA LEU A 449 -5.32 0.32 23.56
C LEU A 449 -5.69 -0.73 24.62
N TYR A 450 -6.94 -1.19 24.67
CA TYR A 450 -7.32 -2.28 25.58
C TYR A 450 -6.62 -3.60 25.23
N CYS A 451 -6.48 -3.93 23.94
CA CYS A 451 -5.75 -5.13 23.51
C CYS A 451 -4.28 -5.06 23.93
N LEU A 452 -3.63 -3.92 23.68
CA LEU A 452 -2.23 -3.70 24.01
C LEU A 452 -1.97 -3.66 25.50
N LEU A 453 -2.93 -3.17 26.29
CA LEU A 453 -2.86 -3.28 27.75
C LEU A 453 -2.84 -4.75 28.16
N GLY A 454 -3.73 -5.57 27.61
CA GLY A 454 -3.76 -7.02 27.84
C GLY A 454 -2.44 -7.70 27.47
N ASP A 455 -1.87 -7.35 26.31
CA ASP A 455 -0.56 -7.87 25.88
C ASP A 455 0.59 -7.43 26.79
N ALA A 456 0.52 -6.24 27.37
CA ALA A 456 1.54 -5.71 28.27
C ALA A 456 1.42 -6.23 29.72
N THR A 457 0.21 -6.54 30.19
CA THR A 457 -0.07 -6.99 31.57
C THR A 457 -0.36 -8.47 31.69
N ASP A 458 -0.44 -9.20 30.57
CA ASP A 458 -0.89 -10.59 30.48
C ASP A 458 -2.31 -10.80 31.09
N ASP A 459 -3.16 -9.77 31.04
CA ASP A 459 -4.51 -9.78 31.63
C ASP A 459 -5.58 -10.05 30.58
N VAL A 460 -6.32 -11.14 30.78
CA VAL A 460 -7.40 -11.58 29.89
C VAL A 460 -8.61 -10.65 29.94
N GLU A 461 -8.88 -10.02 31.09
CA GLU A 461 -10.02 -9.10 31.23
C GLU A 461 -9.91 -7.89 30.29
N CYS A 462 -8.69 -7.50 29.94
CA CYS A 462 -8.44 -6.40 29.01
C CYS A 462 -8.96 -6.73 27.60
N TYR A 463 -8.78 -7.97 27.11
CA TYR A 463 -9.33 -8.39 25.83
C TYR A 463 -10.86 -8.47 25.85
N GLN A 464 -11.45 -8.92 26.97
CA GLN A 464 -12.90 -8.91 27.14
C GLN A 464 -13.46 -7.49 27.08
N LYS A 465 -12.84 -6.54 27.80
CA LYS A 465 -13.20 -5.12 27.73
C LYS A 465 -13.08 -4.56 26.31
N ALA A 466 -12.02 -4.91 25.59
CA ALA A 466 -11.84 -4.51 24.19
C ALA A 466 -12.99 -5.02 23.30
N TRP A 467 -13.40 -6.28 23.50
CA TRP A 467 -14.50 -6.91 22.77
C TRP A 467 -15.85 -6.24 23.05
N GLU A 468 -16.19 -6.03 24.32
CA GLU A 468 -17.41 -5.34 24.75
C GLU A 468 -17.44 -3.89 24.26
N PHE A 469 -16.31 -3.17 24.36
CA PHE A 469 -16.18 -1.80 23.87
C PHE A 469 -16.43 -1.71 22.35
N SER A 470 -15.98 -2.71 21.60
CA SER A 470 -16.22 -2.81 20.16
C SER A 470 -17.65 -3.22 19.78
N LYS A 471 -18.53 -3.48 20.76
CA LYS A 471 -19.86 -4.07 20.55
C LYS A 471 -19.80 -5.37 19.76
N GLU A 472 -18.79 -6.20 20.03
CA GLU A 472 -18.62 -7.51 19.39
C GLU A 472 -18.35 -7.46 17.87
N THR A 473 -17.71 -6.39 17.40
CA THR A 473 -17.43 -6.20 15.95
C THR A 473 -15.95 -6.20 15.59
N SER A 474 -15.03 -6.12 16.56
CA SER A 474 -13.60 -5.99 16.24
C SER A 474 -12.91 -7.33 16.02
N ALA A 475 -12.40 -7.54 14.81
CA ALA A 475 -11.52 -8.66 14.49
C ALA A 475 -10.22 -8.62 15.31
N ARG A 476 -9.69 -7.41 15.55
CA ARG A 476 -8.47 -7.18 16.34
C ARG A 476 -8.62 -7.69 17.77
N ALA A 477 -9.70 -7.36 18.46
CA ALA A 477 -9.90 -7.81 19.85
C ALA A 477 -9.83 -9.34 19.98
N GLN A 478 -10.54 -10.06 19.11
CA GLN A 478 -10.52 -11.52 19.08
C GLN A 478 -9.17 -12.09 18.65
N ARG A 479 -8.46 -11.41 17.72
CA ARG A 479 -7.10 -11.77 17.30
C ARG A 479 -6.13 -11.73 18.48
N HIS A 480 -6.07 -10.62 19.21
CA HIS A 480 -5.15 -10.47 20.34
C HIS A 480 -5.48 -11.47 21.45
N TRP A 481 -6.77 -11.70 21.73
CA TRP A 481 -7.20 -12.70 22.69
C TRP A 481 -6.76 -14.12 22.29
N GLY A 482 -6.98 -14.51 21.04
CA GLY A 482 -6.52 -15.80 20.52
C GLY A 482 -4.99 -15.92 20.52
N ASN A 483 -4.28 -14.83 20.21
CA ASN A 483 -2.82 -14.80 20.22
C ASN A 483 -2.23 -15.01 21.61
N PHE A 484 -2.85 -14.46 22.65
CA PHE A 484 -2.44 -14.67 24.04
C PHE A 484 -2.45 -16.16 24.41
N TYR A 485 -3.56 -16.86 24.15
CA TYR A 485 -3.66 -18.30 24.40
C TYR A 485 -2.71 -19.10 23.50
N PHE A 486 -2.57 -18.69 22.22
CA PHE A 486 -1.63 -19.32 21.29
C PHE A 486 -0.19 -19.23 21.79
N ALA A 487 0.25 -18.08 22.31
CA ALA A 487 1.58 -17.90 22.87
C ALA A 487 1.83 -18.80 24.09
N LYS A 488 0.80 -19.06 24.89
CA LYS A 488 0.81 -20.03 26.00
C LYS A 488 0.66 -21.49 25.57
N LYS A 489 0.56 -21.76 24.27
CA LYS A 489 0.30 -23.09 23.67
C LYS A 489 -1.04 -23.71 24.10
N GLN A 490 -1.97 -22.88 24.57
CA GLN A 490 -3.33 -23.26 24.94
C GLN A 490 -4.21 -23.22 23.69
N TYR A 491 -4.04 -24.22 22.82
CA TYR A 491 -4.68 -24.21 21.50
C TYR A 491 -6.19 -24.39 21.54
N VAL A 492 -6.71 -25.10 22.56
CA VAL A 492 -8.16 -25.37 22.70
C VAL A 492 -8.92 -24.06 22.90
N GLU A 493 -8.37 -23.17 23.72
CA GLU A 493 -8.90 -21.84 24.03
C GLU A 493 -8.57 -20.84 22.91
N ALA A 494 -7.43 -20.96 22.24
CA ALA A 494 -7.04 -20.04 21.16
C ALA A 494 -7.94 -20.14 19.92
N ILE A 495 -8.31 -21.36 19.50
CA ILE A 495 -9.03 -21.59 18.23
C ILE A 495 -10.36 -20.83 18.16
N PRO A 496 -11.26 -20.86 19.16
CA PRO A 496 -12.53 -20.11 19.11
C PRO A 496 -12.32 -18.60 18.85
N HIS A 497 -11.35 -17.98 19.51
CA HIS A 497 -11.05 -16.56 19.34
C HIS A 497 -10.41 -16.25 17.98
N LEU A 498 -9.44 -17.06 17.54
CA LEU A 498 -8.81 -16.90 16.23
C LEU A 498 -9.82 -17.11 15.08
N SER A 499 -10.68 -18.13 15.18
CA SER A 499 -11.77 -18.37 14.22
C SER A 499 -12.73 -17.19 14.19
N LYS A 500 -13.13 -16.65 15.36
CA LYS A 500 -14.02 -15.50 15.41
C LYS A 500 -13.43 -14.25 14.78
N SER A 501 -12.13 -14.03 14.97
CA SER A 501 -11.41 -12.94 14.29
C SER A 501 -11.46 -13.07 12.77
N VAL A 502 -11.21 -14.28 12.25
CA VAL A 502 -11.20 -14.56 10.80
C VAL A 502 -12.61 -14.50 10.18
N GLU A 503 -13.65 -14.83 10.96
CA GLU A 503 -15.05 -14.64 10.54
C GLU A 503 -15.39 -13.17 10.29
N ILE A 504 -14.87 -12.26 11.13
CA ILE A 504 -15.10 -10.82 11.00
C ILE A 504 -14.26 -10.25 9.85
N ASN A 505 -12.95 -10.53 9.86
CA ASN A 505 -12.03 -10.11 8.81
C ASN A 505 -11.17 -11.30 8.35
N CYS A 506 -11.39 -11.74 7.11
CA CYS A 506 -10.73 -12.92 6.57
C CYS A 506 -9.36 -12.64 5.92
N LEU A 507 -8.95 -11.38 5.77
CA LEU A 507 -7.71 -10.98 5.09
C LEU A 507 -6.52 -10.84 6.07
N GLN A 508 -6.48 -11.68 7.11
CA GLN A 508 -5.47 -11.64 8.16
C GLN A 508 -4.51 -12.84 8.08
N GLU A 509 -3.40 -12.68 7.35
CA GLU A 509 -2.41 -13.75 7.11
C GLU A 509 -1.86 -14.40 8.37
N SER A 510 -1.41 -13.58 9.34
CA SER A 510 -0.80 -14.07 10.57
C SER A 510 -1.80 -14.85 11.44
N THR A 511 -3.04 -14.37 11.51
CA THR A 511 -4.15 -15.02 12.23
C THR A 511 -4.51 -16.36 11.57
N LEU A 512 -4.58 -16.42 10.24
CA LEU A 512 -4.87 -17.65 9.49
C LEU A 512 -3.78 -18.71 9.70
N LEU A 513 -2.50 -18.32 9.70
CA LEU A 513 -1.39 -19.23 10.01
C LEU A 513 -1.49 -19.79 11.43
N ARG A 514 -1.73 -18.91 12.42
CA ARG A 514 -1.85 -19.32 13.82
C ARG A 514 -3.05 -20.24 14.03
N LEU A 515 -4.19 -19.93 13.42
CA LEU A 515 -5.39 -20.75 13.45
C LEU A 515 -5.12 -22.13 12.83
N GLY A 516 -4.55 -22.17 11.63
CA GLY A 516 -4.21 -23.41 10.94
C GLY A 516 -3.21 -24.26 11.73
N TYR A 517 -2.19 -23.65 12.31
CA TYR A 517 -1.22 -24.35 13.16
C TYR A 517 -1.85 -24.89 14.45
N ALA A 518 -2.63 -24.08 15.17
CA ALA A 518 -3.33 -24.52 16.38
C ALA A 518 -4.26 -25.70 16.10
N ALA A 519 -5.03 -25.63 15.00
CA ALA A 519 -5.91 -26.71 14.56
C ALA A 519 -5.13 -28.00 14.21
N LEU A 520 -3.95 -27.90 13.56
CA LEU A 520 -3.08 -29.05 13.32
C LEU A 520 -2.59 -29.71 14.62
N GLN A 521 -2.20 -28.91 15.62
CA GLN A 521 -1.72 -29.44 16.90
C GLN A 521 -2.81 -30.21 17.67
N LEU A 522 -4.09 -29.86 17.46
CA LEU A 522 -5.23 -30.56 18.03
C LEU A 522 -5.84 -31.61 17.09
N GLU A 523 -5.19 -31.91 15.97
CA GLU A 523 -5.68 -32.86 14.96
C GLU A 523 -7.07 -32.51 14.39
N GLN A 524 -7.45 -31.23 14.42
CA GLN A 524 -8.66 -30.70 13.80
C GLN A 524 -8.42 -30.45 12.32
N TRP A 525 -8.31 -31.53 11.54
CA TRP A 525 -7.83 -31.49 10.16
C TRP A 525 -8.70 -30.66 9.20
N GLU A 526 -10.02 -30.63 9.39
CA GLU A 526 -10.93 -29.85 8.54
C GLU A 526 -10.73 -28.33 8.70
N GLU A 527 -10.67 -27.86 9.94
CA GLU A 527 -10.42 -26.44 10.26
C GLU A 527 -9.01 -26.03 9.85
N ALA A 528 -8.00 -26.89 10.08
CA ALA A 528 -6.65 -26.66 9.57
C ALA A 528 -6.64 -26.50 8.04
N ALA A 529 -7.30 -27.41 7.31
CA ALA A 529 -7.37 -27.33 5.85
C ALA A 529 -8.12 -26.08 5.36
N LYS A 530 -9.15 -25.63 6.08
CA LYS A 530 -9.88 -24.39 5.78
C LYS A 530 -8.98 -23.16 5.97
N ALA A 531 -8.32 -23.04 7.12
CA ALA A 531 -7.45 -21.91 7.44
C ALA A 531 -6.24 -21.82 6.48
N TYR A 532 -5.54 -22.93 6.24
CA TYR A 532 -4.42 -22.92 5.30
C TYR A 532 -4.85 -22.68 3.85
N ARG A 533 -6.01 -23.18 3.41
CA ARG A 533 -6.52 -22.87 2.06
C ARG A 533 -6.78 -21.37 1.87
N MET A 534 -7.34 -20.71 2.89
CA MET A 534 -7.52 -19.26 2.88
C MET A 534 -6.16 -18.55 2.88
N TYR A 535 -5.23 -18.98 3.74
CA TYR A 535 -3.87 -18.43 3.79
C TYR A 535 -3.16 -18.53 2.44
N THR A 536 -3.16 -19.70 1.80
CA THR A 536 -2.48 -19.92 0.51
C THR A 536 -3.10 -19.14 -0.65
N SER A 537 -4.34 -18.64 -0.48
CA SER A 537 -4.99 -17.74 -1.46
C SER A 537 -4.55 -16.27 -1.32
N LEU A 538 -3.94 -15.92 -0.18
CA LEU A 538 -3.32 -14.63 0.08
C LEU A 538 -1.81 -14.71 -0.22
N GLU A 539 -1.16 -15.75 0.30
CA GLU A 539 0.28 -15.97 0.23
C GLU A 539 0.59 -17.32 -0.44
N SER A 540 0.88 -17.29 -1.74
CA SER A 540 1.09 -18.50 -2.55
C SER A 540 2.53 -19.01 -2.60
N HIS A 541 3.50 -18.29 -2.03
CA HIS A 541 4.93 -18.55 -2.23
C HIS A 541 5.61 -19.25 -1.04
N GLY A 542 4.88 -19.49 0.05
CA GLY A 542 5.38 -20.22 1.22
C GLY A 542 5.17 -21.73 1.08
N PHE A 543 6.25 -22.51 0.98
CA PHE A 543 6.14 -23.97 0.87
C PHE A 543 5.58 -24.60 2.17
N GLU A 544 5.82 -24.00 3.33
CA GLU A 544 5.39 -24.53 4.64
C GLU A 544 3.87 -24.65 4.72
N SER A 545 3.15 -23.62 4.27
CA SER A 545 1.69 -23.58 4.33
C SER A 545 1.05 -24.57 3.35
N TRP A 546 1.62 -24.70 2.14
CA TRP A 546 1.19 -25.73 1.20
C TRP A 546 1.46 -27.14 1.75
N ASN A 547 2.63 -27.39 2.33
CA ASN A 547 2.96 -28.66 2.96
C ASN A 547 2.03 -29.00 4.13
N ASN A 548 1.70 -28.01 4.98
CA ASN A 548 0.77 -28.17 6.09
C ASN A 548 -0.68 -28.41 5.62
N LEU A 549 -1.11 -27.75 4.54
CA LEU A 549 -2.40 -28.01 3.90
C LEU A 549 -2.47 -29.43 3.32
N ALA A 550 -1.40 -29.89 2.68
CA ALA A 550 -1.31 -31.26 2.18
C ALA A 550 -1.40 -32.29 3.31
N MET A 551 -0.66 -32.08 4.40
CA MET A 551 -0.74 -32.93 5.60
C MET A 551 -2.18 -33.05 6.11
N ALA A 552 -2.90 -31.93 6.22
CA ALA A 552 -4.30 -31.94 6.63
C ALA A 552 -5.17 -32.77 5.67
N TYR A 553 -5.00 -32.64 4.35
CA TYR A 553 -5.73 -33.45 3.38
C TYR A 553 -5.38 -34.94 3.41
N ILE A 554 -4.10 -35.29 3.65
CA ILE A 554 -3.67 -36.68 3.81
C ILE A 554 -4.38 -37.31 5.00
N LYS A 555 -4.45 -36.60 6.13
CA LYS A 555 -5.11 -37.06 7.36
C LYS A 555 -6.63 -37.16 7.21
N LEU A 556 -7.24 -36.31 6.39
CA LEU A 556 -8.65 -36.42 5.98
C LEU A 556 -8.91 -37.56 4.97
N GLY A 557 -7.87 -38.22 4.47
CA GLY A 557 -7.99 -39.28 3.46
C GLY A 557 -8.15 -38.78 2.02
N ASP A 558 -8.13 -37.47 1.78
CA ASP A 558 -8.24 -36.89 0.44
C ASP A 558 -6.88 -36.77 -0.25
N LYS A 559 -6.35 -37.93 -0.65
CA LYS A 559 -5.06 -38.04 -1.33
C LYS A 559 -5.00 -37.26 -2.65
N LYS A 560 -6.14 -37.11 -3.35
CA LYS A 560 -6.21 -36.40 -4.63
C LYS A 560 -5.93 -34.91 -4.46
N ARG A 561 -6.58 -34.27 -3.48
CA ARG A 561 -6.30 -32.85 -3.17
C ARG A 561 -4.92 -32.67 -2.56
N ALA A 562 -4.50 -33.57 -1.66
CA ALA A 562 -3.16 -33.51 -1.07
C ALA A 562 -2.05 -33.50 -2.14
N HIS A 563 -2.12 -34.42 -3.12
CA HIS A 563 -1.13 -34.50 -4.18
C HIS A 563 -1.04 -33.22 -5.01
N LYS A 564 -2.19 -32.60 -5.37
CA LYS A 564 -2.20 -31.31 -6.09
C LYS A 564 -1.55 -30.20 -5.28
N VAL A 565 -1.83 -30.14 -3.98
CA VAL A 565 -1.26 -29.14 -3.09
C VAL A 565 0.26 -29.32 -2.95
N LEU A 566 0.74 -30.56 -2.88
CA LEU A 566 2.18 -30.84 -2.82
C LEU A 566 2.90 -30.46 -4.11
N GLN A 567 2.25 -30.55 -5.27
CA GLN A 567 2.82 -30.03 -6.52
C GLN A 567 3.05 -28.52 -6.43
N GLU A 568 2.15 -27.75 -5.82
CA GLU A 568 2.38 -26.31 -5.58
C GLU A 568 3.51 -26.08 -4.56
N ALA A 569 3.56 -26.87 -3.48
CA ALA A 569 4.65 -26.81 -2.51
C ALA A 569 6.04 -27.06 -3.16
N LEU A 570 6.12 -28.04 -4.08
CA LEU A 570 7.33 -28.38 -4.82
C LEU A 570 7.74 -27.28 -5.81
N LYS A 571 6.80 -26.52 -6.39
CA LYS A 571 7.13 -25.33 -7.20
C LYS A 571 7.77 -24.25 -6.35
N CYS A 572 7.31 -24.06 -5.11
CA CYS A 572 7.89 -23.09 -4.17
C CYS A 572 9.28 -23.52 -3.69
N ASN A 573 9.46 -24.79 -3.33
CA ASN A 573 10.75 -25.29 -2.84
C ASN A 573 10.96 -26.78 -3.17
N PHE A 574 11.50 -27.05 -4.36
CA PHE A 574 11.78 -28.40 -4.84
C PHE A 574 12.82 -29.15 -3.98
N ASN A 575 13.78 -28.46 -3.39
CA ASN A 575 14.89 -29.10 -2.69
C ASN A 575 14.56 -29.51 -1.24
N ASN A 576 13.38 -29.16 -0.74
CA ASN A 576 13.03 -29.44 0.65
C ASN A 576 12.50 -30.87 0.83
N TRP A 577 13.27 -31.70 1.54
CA TRP A 577 12.93 -33.09 1.81
C TRP A 577 11.58 -33.28 2.53
N LYS A 578 11.14 -32.31 3.35
CA LYS A 578 9.86 -32.41 4.08
C LYS A 578 8.65 -32.44 3.15
N VAL A 579 8.76 -31.81 1.98
CA VAL A 579 7.70 -31.82 0.96
C VAL A 579 7.66 -33.17 0.28
N TRP A 580 8.83 -33.75 -0.02
CA TRP A 580 8.94 -35.09 -0.62
C TRP A 580 8.49 -36.22 0.31
N ASP A 581 8.69 -36.09 1.62
CA ASP A 581 8.21 -37.07 2.61
C ASP A 581 6.67 -37.18 2.61
N ASN A 582 5.98 -36.08 2.28
CA ASN A 582 4.51 -36.02 2.20
C ASN A 582 3.95 -36.35 0.81
N TYR A 583 4.77 -36.36 -0.25
CA TYR A 583 4.39 -36.58 -1.66
C TYR A 583 4.28 -38.06 -2.01
#